data_AF-M4AMZ7-F1
#
_entry.id   AF-M4AMZ7-F1
#
_cell.length_a   1.000
_cell.length_b   1.000
_cell.length_c   1.000
_cell.angle_alpha   90.00
_cell.angle_beta   90.00
_cell.angle_gamma   90.00
#
_symmetry.space_group_name_H-M   'P 1'
#
loop_
_entity.id
_entity.type
_entity.pdbx_description
1 polymer ?
#
loop_
_entity_poly.entity_id
_entity_poly.type
_entity_poly.pdbx_seq_one_letter_code
_entity_poly.pdbx_strand_id
1 'polypeptide(L)'
;GTFMDLPNGLKRCNPCSTCDSGAGLKVKRQCEITTDTVCEPMEGFYCTDLKSGGCSVAQKHRSCEPGHYISRMGYRVKTDCTEFRSTICQSCSDGTYMDLPNGLKRCNPCSNCDSAGLKEKQQCVITADTVCEPMEGFYCTDLKSGGCSVAQKHRSCEPGHYISRNGTASTDTECSECSSGSFSDGTMLSCQPHTQCEKENLHLIKAGTASTDAECGGKSYTTTGIVIGVLFLVIFLLVAAAIVVVLWKTKKIKIPSELEKNCS
;
A
#
# COMPACT_ATOMS: atom_id res chain seq x y z
N GLY A 1 -53.78 43.41 5.25
CA GLY A 1 -53.66 44.36 6.37
C GLY A 1 -52.36 45.13 6.21
N THR A 2 -51.76 45.54 7.32
CA THR A 2 -50.40 46.10 7.35
C THR A 2 -49.63 45.59 8.58
N PHE A 3 -48.29 45.52 8.50
CA PHE A 3 -47.39 45.07 9.57
C PHE A 3 -46.20 46.01 9.77
N MET A 4 -45.48 45.85 10.88
CA MET A 4 -44.22 46.54 11.17
C MET A 4 -43.23 45.57 11.85
N ASP A 5 -42.21 45.17 11.11
CA ASP A 5 -41.25 44.09 11.45
C ASP A 5 -40.23 44.46 12.54
N LEU A 6 -39.90 45.75 12.68
CA LEU A 6 -39.17 46.30 13.84
C LEU A 6 -39.74 47.67 14.23
N PRO A 7 -39.65 48.09 15.51
CA PRO A 7 -40.01 49.45 15.94
C PRO A 7 -38.98 50.47 15.42
N ASN A 8 -39.10 50.82 14.14
CA ASN A 8 -38.10 51.53 13.34
C ASN A 8 -38.47 52.99 13.02
N GLY A 9 -39.45 53.56 13.73
CA GLY A 9 -39.85 54.98 13.63
C GLY A 9 -40.65 55.35 12.38
N LEU A 10 -40.97 54.39 11.50
CA LEU A 10 -41.77 54.63 10.29
C LEU A 10 -43.20 55.04 10.64
N LYS A 11 -43.63 56.21 10.16
CA LYS A 11 -45.01 56.74 10.33
C LYS A 11 -46.09 55.97 9.55
N ARG A 12 -45.74 54.88 8.86
CA ARG A 12 -46.64 54.10 8.00
C ARG A 12 -46.18 52.64 7.96
N CYS A 13 -47.09 51.74 8.31
CA CYS A 13 -46.84 50.30 8.30
C CYS A 13 -46.74 49.74 6.86
N ASN A 14 -46.00 48.65 6.68
CA ASN A 14 -45.83 47.95 5.41
C ASN A 14 -47.14 47.23 5.02
N PRO A 15 -47.55 47.22 3.73
CA PRO A 15 -48.67 46.38 3.28
C PRO A 15 -48.29 44.90 3.40
N CYS A 16 -49.22 44.07 3.89
CA CYS A 16 -48.99 42.62 3.95
C CYS A 16 -48.88 42.02 2.55
N SER A 17 -47.96 41.08 2.36
CA SER A 17 -47.89 40.21 1.19
C SER A 17 -49.18 39.40 1.01
N THR A 18 -49.52 39.09 -0.24
CA THR A 18 -50.66 38.25 -0.61
C THR A 18 -50.17 36.99 -1.32
N CYS A 19 -50.65 35.82 -0.89
CA CYS A 19 -50.32 34.54 -1.52
C CYS A 19 -51.20 34.37 -2.76
N ASP A 20 -50.60 34.44 -3.95
CA ASP A 20 -51.33 34.25 -5.20
C ASP A 20 -51.54 32.76 -5.50
N SER A 21 -52.81 32.34 -5.52
CA SER A 21 -53.22 30.99 -5.93
C SER A 21 -52.91 30.69 -7.40
N GLY A 22 -52.82 31.72 -8.26
CA GLY A 22 -52.38 31.59 -9.66
C GLY A 22 -50.91 31.17 -9.76
N ALA A 23 -50.06 31.74 -8.90
CA ALA A 23 -48.68 31.32 -8.64
C ALA A 23 -48.54 30.08 -7.73
N GLY A 24 -49.64 29.37 -7.46
CA GLY A 24 -49.61 28.10 -6.71
C GLY A 24 -49.35 28.22 -5.21
N LEU A 25 -49.67 29.36 -4.60
CA LEU A 25 -49.41 29.64 -3.19
C LEU A 25 -50.70 29.69 -2.36
N LYS A 26 -50.58 29.30 -1.09
CA LYS A 26 -51.59 29.47 -0.04
C LYS A 26 -50.98 30.14 1.19
N VAL A 27 -51.84 30.72 2.04
CA VAL A 27 -51.42 31.28 3.33
C VAL A 27 -51.04 30.16 4.29
N LYS A 28 -49.81 30.20 4.80
CA LYS A 28 -49.31 29.35 5.91
C LYS A 28 -49.53 30.02 7.26
N ARG A 29 -49.21 31.32 7.35
CA ARG A 29 -49.47 32.19 8.51
C ARG A 29 -50.03 33.50 8.02
N GLN A 30 -51.12 33.95 8.63
CA GLN A 30 -51.73 35.24 8.36
C GLN A 30 -50.78 36.38 8.77
N CYS A 31 -50.88 37.53 8.11
CA CYS A 31 -50.21 38.75 8.53
C CYS A 31 -50.72 39.24 9.91
N GLU A 32 -49.79 39.64 10.76
CA GLU A 32 -50.02 40.20 12.10
C GLU A 32 -49.47 41.63 12.18
N ILE A 33 -49.75 42.35 13.26
CA ILE A 33 -49.24 43.73 13.44
C ILE A 33 -47.70 43.83 13.38
N THR A 34 -46.98 42.75 13.71
CA THR A 34 -45.52 42.68 13.75
C THR A 34 -44.90 41.75 12.71
N THR A 35 -45.68 40.96 11.95
CA THR A 35 -45.14 39.99 10.99
C THR A 35 -45.95 39.91 9.69
N ASP A 36 -45.25 39.76 8.57
CA ASP A 36 -45.90 39.60 7.25
C ASP A 36 -46.59 38.24 7.10
N THR A 37 -47.51 38.17 6.13
CA THR A 37 -48.10 36.92 5.63
C THR A 37 -46.99 35.96 5.21
N VAL A 38 -46.97 34.74 5.76
CA VAL A 38 -46.09 33.67 5.27
C VAL A 38 -46.88 32.82 4.29
N CYS A 39 -46.43 32.77 3.04
CA CYS A 39 -46.99 31.90 2.01
C CYS A 39 -46.24 30.57 1.94
N GLU A 40 -46.94 29.50 1.58
CA GLU A 40 -46.34 28.20 1.23
C GLU A 40 -46.99 27.64 -0.06
N PRO A 41 -46.33 26.70 -0.76
CA PRO A 41 -46.93 26.03 -1.92
C PRO A 41 -48.25 25.32 -1.60
N MET A 42 -49.15 25.32 -2.57
CA MET A 42 -50.35 24.48 -2.59
C MET A 42 -49.97 23.00 -2.81
N GLU A 43 -50.88 22.06 -2.51
CA GLU A 43 -50.66 20.65 -2.84
C GLU A 43 -50.48 20.49 -4.36
N GLY A 44 -49.45 19.73 -4.77
CA GLY A 44 -49.04 19.60 -6.16
C GLY A 44 -48.10 20.69 -6.69
N PHE A 45 -47.65 21.64 -5.85
CA PHE A 45 -46.68 22.67 -6.21
C PHE A 45 -45.42 22.58 -5.34
N TYR A 46 -44.26 22.98 -5.89
CA TYR A 46 -43.00 23.11 -5.15
C TYR A 46 -42.49 24.56 -5.22
N CYS A 47 -41.76 24.99 -4.19
CA CYS A 47 -41.24 26.35 -4.12
C CYS A 47 -40.00 26.54 -5.00
N THR A 48 -39.96 27.61 -5.79
CA THR A 48 -38.79 27.99 -6.60
C THR A 48 -38.08 29.26 -6.11
N ASP A 49 -38.73 30.06 -5.26
CA ASP A 49 -38.15 31.28 -4.67
C ASP A 49 -38.54 31.41 -3.19
N LEU A 50 -37.55 31.51 -2.30
CA LEU A 50 -37.71 31.46 -0.86
C LEU A 50 -37.51 32.84 -0.24
N LYS A 51 -38.53 33.31 0.50
CA LYS A 51 -38.56 34.66 1.07
C LYS A 51 -39.04 34.64 2.51
N SER A 52 -38.20 35.12 3.44
CA SER A 52 -38.53 35.33 4.87
C SER A 52 -39.16 34.12 5.59
N GLY A 53 -38.75 32.90 5.24
CA GLY A 53 -39.29 31.65 5.81
C GLY A 53 -40.57 31.12 5.14
N GLY A 54 -41.03 31.79 4.06
CA GLY A 54 -42.09 31.34 3.16
C GLY A 54 -41.63 31.25 1.71
N CYS A 55 -42.59 31.17 0.79
CA CYS A 55 -42.39 31.02 -0.64
C CYS A 55 -43.01 32.17 -1.43
N SER A 56 -42.27 32.77 -2.37
CA SER A 56 -42.75 33.88 -3.22
C SER A 56 -43.23 33.44 -4.60
N VAL A 57 -42.73 32.32 -5.12
CA VAL A 57 -43.18 31.70 -6.39
C VAL A 57 -43.12 30.18 -6.25
N ALA A 58 -44.20 29.48 -6.62
CA ALA A 58 -44.23 28.03 -6.69
C ALA A 58 -44.58 27.55 -8.11
N GLN A 59 -44.08 26.37 -8.48
CA GLN A 59 -44.35 25.73 -9.77
C GLN A 59 -45.13 24.43 -9.57
N LYS A 60 -46.17 24.22 -10.38
CA LYS A 60 -46.93 22.96 -10.39
C LYS A 60 -46.04 21.82 -10.89
N HIS A 61 -46.12 20.65 -10.28
CA HIS A 61 -45.64 19.43 -10.91
C HIS A 61 -46.38 19.21 -12.24
N ARG A 62 -45.67 19.30 -13.38
CA ARG A 62 -46.28 19.10 -14.71
C ARG A 62 -46.09 17.67 -15.23
N SER A 63 -44.92 17.08 -14.99
CA SER A 63 -44.58 15.70 -15.34
C SER A 63 -43.26 15.31 -14.66
N CYS A 64 -42.93 14.01 -14.64
CA CYS A 64 -41.57 13.55 -14.39
C CYS A 64 -40.79 13.60 -15.71
N GLU A 65 -40.10 14.71 -15.99
CA GLU A 65 -39.15 14.74 -17.11
C GLU A 65 -37.87 13.95 -16.76
N PRO A 66 -37.18 13.33 -17.75
CA PRO A 66 -35.86 12.72 -17.56
C PRO A 66 -34.84 13.79 -17.13
N GLY A 67 -34.64 13.92 -15.83
CA GLY A 67 -33.92 15.05 -15.22
C GLY A 67 -34.40 15.40 -13.81
N HIS A 68 -35.60 14.96 -13.42
CA HIS A 68 -36.12 15.10 -12.05
C HIS A 68 -35.52 14.05 -11.10
N TYR A 69 -34.19 14.07 -10.96
CA TYR A 69 -33.43 13.13 -10.13
C TYR A 69 -33.78 13.25 -8.64
N ILE A 70 -33.59 12.15 -7.91
CA ILE A 70 -33.41 12.18 -6.46
C ILE A 70 -32.12 12.97 -6.18
N SER A 71 -32.23 14.22 -5.76
CA SER A 71 -31.09 15.13 -5.48
C SER A 71 -30.28 14.75 -4.21
N ARG A 72 -30.23 13.45 -3.87
CA ARG A 72 -29.60 12.94 -2.65
C ARG A 72 -29.10 11.50 -2.86
N MET A 73 -27.79 11.32 -2.71
CA MET A 73 -27.14 10.01 -2.66
C MET A 73 -27.74 9.14 -1.55
N GLY A 74 -27.74 7.82 -1.74
CA GLY A 74 -28.29 6.84 -0.80
C GLY A 74 -29.80 6.76 -0.71
N TYR A 75 -30.51 7.28 -1.73
CA TYR A 75 -31.95 7.15 -1.86
C TYR A 75 -32.34 6.60 -3.24
N ARG A 76 -33.45 5.84 -3.27
CA ARG A 76 -34.09 5.27 -4.46
C ARG A 76 -35.55 5.70 -4.56
N VAL A 77 -36.15 5.56 -5.74
CA VAL A 77 -37.58 5.83 -5.98
C VAL A 77 -38.41 4.76 -5.28
N LYS A 78 -39.30 5.17 -4.38
CA LYS A 78 -40.35 4.33 -3.78
C LYS A 78 -41.66 4.45 -4.57
N THR A 79 -41.98 5.66 -5.02
CA THR A 79 -43.17 5.96 -5.83
C THR A 79 -42.82 7.11 -6.76
N ASP A 80 -43.12 6.95 -8.04
CA ASP A 80 -42.89 7.97 -9.08
C ASP A 80 -43.75 9.20 -8.83
N CYS A 81 -43.39 10.34 -9.43
CA CYS A 81 -44.26 11.52 -9.39
C CYS A 81 -45.52 11.32 -10.25
N THR A 82 -46.54 12.14 -9.98
CA THR A 82 -47.73 12.30 -10.81
C THR A 82 -47.98 13.79 -11.06
N GLU A 83 -49.00 14.13 -11.86
CA GLU A 83 -49.41 15.52 -12.11
C GLU A 83 -49.75 16.33 -10.83
N PHE A 84 -49.92 15.66 -9.69
CA PHE A 84 -50.31 16.27 -8.42
C PHE A 84 -49.41 15.90 -7.23
N ARG A 85 -48.39 15.05 -7.42
CA ARG A 85 -47.53 14.55 -6.32
C ARG A 85 -46.08 14.39 -6.74
N SER A 86 -45.16 14.86 -5.91
CA SER A 86 -43.71 14.71 -6.08
C SER A 86 -43.27 13.24 -5.95
N THR A 87 -42.09 12.90 -6.51
CA THR A 87 -41.45 11.59 -6.34
C THR A 87 -41.22 11.28 -4.86
N ILE A 88 -41.71 10.14 -4.37
CA ILE A 88 -41.45 9.68 -3.00
C ILE A 88 -40.18 8.84 -2.99
N CYS A 89 -39.18 9.32 -2.26
CA CYS A 89 -37.89 8.66 -2.09
C CYS A 89 -37.89 7.73 -0.87
N GLN A 90 -37.04 6.69 -0.89
CA GLN A 90 -36.75 5.84 0.25
C GLN A 90 -35.24 5.63 0.34
N SER A 91 -34.68 5.62 1.56
CA SER A 91 -33.27 5.31 1.79
C SER A 91 -32.92 3.92 1.24
N CYS A 92 -31.69 3.75 0.79
CA CYS A 92 -31.09 2.43 0.68
C CYS A 92 -31.05 1.77 2.06
N SER A 93 -31.09 0.44 2.08
CA SER A 93 -30.89 -0.40 3.26
C SER A 93 -29.45 -0.91 3.31
N ASP A 94 -29.04 -1.40 4.46
CA ASP A 94 -27.74 -2.07 4.65
C ASP A 94 -27.49 -3.13 3.57
N GLY A 95 -26.25 -3.24 3.09
CA GLY A 95 -25.90 -4.05 1.93
C GLY A 95 -26.30 -3.45 0.56
N THR A 96 -26.83 -2.22 0.51
CA THR A 96 -27.11 -1.51 -0.74
C THR A 96 -26.75 -0.02 -0.72
N TYR A 97 -26.38 0.53 -1.87
CA TYR A 97 -25.95 1.93 -2.02
C TYR A 97 -26.56 2.64 -3.25
N MET A 98 -26.47 3.97 -3.25
CA MET A 98 -26.61 4.85 -4.42
C MET A 98 -25.60 6.00 -4.31
N ASP A 99 -24.59 5.96 -5.16
CA ASP A 99 -23.47 6.91 -5.24
C ASP A 99 -23.79 8.20 -6.01
N LEU A 100 -24.84 8.21 -6.82
CA LEU A 100 -25.25 9.38 -7.60
C LEU A 100 -26.75 9.72 -7.43
N PRO A 101 -27.13 10.99 -7.63
CA PRO A 101 -28.51 11.39 -7.91
C PRO A 101 -29.10 10.56 -9.06
N ASN A 102 -30.19 9.85 -8.80
CA ASN A 102 -30.71 8.81 -9.69
C ASN A 102 -32.25 8.84 -9.79
N GLY A 103 -32.80 8.01 -10.67
CA GLY A 103 -34.25 7.75 -10.80
C GLY A 103 -34.60 6.27 -10.61
N LEU A 104 -33.74 5.48 -9.96
CA LEU A 104 -33.85 4.02 -9.93
C LEU A 104 -34.78 3.56 -8.80
N LYS A 105 -35.58 2.53 -9.07
CA LYS A 105 -36.52 1.94 -8.09
C LYS A 105 -35.88 0.97 -7.09
N ARG A 106 -34.59 0.63 -7.28
CA ARG A 106 -33.78 -0.26 -6.43
C ARG A 106 -32.42 0.41 -6.22
N CYS A 107 -31.82 0.19 -5.06
CA CYS A 107 -30.42 0.55 -4.81
C CYS A 107 -29.50 -0.53 -5.39
N ASN A 108 -28.24 -0.19 -5.63
CA ASN A 108 -27.24 -1.13 -6.11
C ASN A 108 -26.80 -2.03 -4.94
N PRO A 109 -26.60 -3.34 -5.14
CA PRO A 109 -25.97 -4.18 -4.12
C PRO A 109 -24.52 -3.72 -3.91
N CYS A 110 -24.05 -3.73 -2.66
CA CYS A 110 -22.64 -3.50 -2.37
C CYS A 110 -21.77 -4.59 -3.02
N SER A 111 -20.59 -4.20 -3.51
CA SER A 111 -19.53 -5.13 -3.90
C SER A 111 -18.99 -5.88 -2.70
N ASN A 112 -18.45 -7.08 -2.95
CA ASN A 112 -17.78 -7.89 -1.95
C ASN A 112 -16.32 -8.12 -2.39
N CYS A 113 -15.40 -8.12 -1.43
CA CYS A 113 -13.96 -8.31 -1.66
C CYS A 113 -13.50 -9.78 -1.46
N ASP A 114 -14.41 -10.74 -1.25
CA ASP A 114 -14.13 -12.19 -1.08
C ASP A 114 -13.34 -12.85 -2.23
N SER A 115 -13.12 -12.16 -3.36
CA SER A 115 -12.22 -12.62 -4.42
C SER A 115 -10.79 -12.82 -3.91
N ALA A 116 -10.17 -13.94 -4.25
CA ALA A 116 -8.84 -14.29 -3.77
C ALA A 116 -7.80 -13.18 -4.03
N GLY A 117 -7.19 -12.67 -2.96
CA GLY A 117 -6.17 -11.62 -3.03
C GLY A 117 -6.70 -10.19 -2.89
N LEU A 118 -8.01 -9.98 -2.67
CA LEU A 118 -8.58 -8.67 -2.31
C LEU A 118 -8.96 -8.60 -0.82
N LYS A 119 -9.02 -7.37 -0.30
CA LYS A 119 -9.53 -7.01 1.03
C LYS A 119 -10.36 -5.71 0.96
N GLU A 120 -11.23 -5.48 1.94
CA GLU A 120 -11.90 -4.19 2.09
C GLU A 120 -10.89 -3.08 2.41
N LYS A 121 -10.90 -2.00 1.61
CA LYS A 121 -10.24 -0.72 1.89
C LYS A 121 -11.20 0.26 2.55
N GLN A 122 -12.43 0.29 2.06
CA GLN A 122 -13.51 1.12 2.55
C GLN A 122 -14.80 0.30 2.48
N GLN A 123 -15.52 0.25 3.59
CA GLN A 123 -16.79 -0.48 3.69
C GLN A 123 -17.90 0.25 2.93
N CYS A 124 -18.86 -0.51 2.40
CA CYS A 124 -20.05 0.06 1.77
C CYS A 124 -20.85 0.92 2.74
N VAL A 125 -21.39 2.02 2.24
CA VAL A 125 -22.35 2.87 2.96
C VAL A 125 -23.49 3.21 2.00
N ILE A 126 -24.64 3.67 2.49
CA ILE A 126 -25.78 3.97 1.60
C ILE A 126 -25.43 4.94 0.45
N THR A 127 -24.40 5.79 0.61
CA THR A 127 -23.94 6.74 -0.43
C THR A 127 -22.72 6.28 -1.24
N ALA A 128 -22.15 5.08 -1.05
CA ALA A 128 -20.96 4.63 -1.79
C ALA A 128 -20.77 3.09 -1.73
N ASP A 129 -20.26 2.52 -2.82
CA ASP A 129 -19.90 1.09 -2.92
C ASP A 129 -18.76 0.70 -1.95
N THR A 130 -18.60 -0.59 -1.69
CA THR A 130 -17.37 -1.14 -1.10
C THR A 130 -16.20 -0.86 -2.03
N VAL A 131 -15.09 -0.33 -1.49
CA VAL A 131 -13.83 -0.20 -2.22
C VAL A 131 -12.90 -1.33 -1.78
N CYS A 132 -12.54 -2.21 -2.70
CA CYS A 132 -11.56 -3.28 -2.46
C CYS A 132 -10.14 -2.84 -2.86
N GLU A 133 -9.12 -3.39 -2.21
CA GLU A 133 -7.72 -3.27 -2.62
C GLU A 133 -6.97 -4.61 -2.49
N PRO A 134 -5.83 -4.80 -3.19
CA PRO A 134 -5.03 -6.01 -3.05
C PRO A 134 -4.51 -6.26 -1.62
N MET A 135 -4.42 -7.53 -1.26
CA MET A 135 -3.69 -8.01 -0.09
C MET A 135 -2.17 -7.90 -0.29
N GLU A 136 -1.40 -8.03 0.79
CA GLU A 136 0.06 -8.11 0.69
C GLU A 136 0.50 -9.34 -0.13
N GLY A 137 1.48 -9.17 -1.01
CA GLY A 137 1.86 -10.20 -1.98
C GLY A 137 0.94 -10.30 -3.20
N PHE A 138 0.05 -9.33 -3.43
CA PHE A 138 -0.81 -9.22 -4.63
C PHE A 138 -0.73 -7.82 -5.25
N TYR A 139 -0.98 -7.74 -6.56
CA TYR A 139 -1.16 -6.50 -7.31
C TYR A 139 -2.50 -6.49 -8.04
N CYS A 140 -3.00 -5.30 -8.36
CA CYS A 140 -4.24 -5.13 -9.09
C CYS A 140 -4.05 -5.34 -10.60
N THR A 141 -4.90 -6.14 -11.22
CA THR A 141 -4.96 -6.36 -12.68
C THR A 141 -6.17 -5.71 -13.35
N ASP A 142 -7.24 -5.41 -12.59
CA ASP A 142 -8.45 -4.74 -13.08
C ASP A 142 -8.93 -3.69 -12.06
N LEU A 143 -9.16 -2.45 -12.52
CA LEU A 143 -9.41 -1.28 -11.69
C LEU A 143 -10.89 -0.86 -11.72
N LYS A 144 -11.51 -0.76 -10.54
CA LYS A 144 -12.92 -0.38 -10.38
C LYS A 144 -13.07 0.78 -9.39
N SER A 145 -13.56 1.92 -9.87
CA SER A 145 -14.04 3.05 -9.05
C SER A 145 -13.10 3.52 -7.92
N GLY A 146 -11.79 3.56 -8.16
CA GLY A 146 -10.78 3.95 -7.16
C GLY A 146 -10.25 2.81 -6.28
N GLY A 147 -10.75 1.60 -6.48
CA GLY A 147 -10.23 0.34 -5.94
C GLY A 147 -9.93 -0.68 -7.05
N CYS A 148 -9.91 -1.95 -6.66
CA CYS A 148 -9.53 -3.07 -7.50
C CYS A 148 -10.64 -4.13 -7.58
N SER A 149 -10.96 -4.62 -8.79
CA SER A 149 -11.94 -5.69 -9.03
C SER A 149 -11.32 -7.07 -9.16
N VAL A 150 -10.07 -7.15 -9.65
CA VAL A 150 -9.31 -8.41 -9.75
C VAL A 150 -7.87 -8.16 -9.34
N ALA A 151 -7.38 -8.96 -8.37
CA ALA A 151 -5.98 -8.98 -7.96
C ALA A 151 -5.31 -10.29 -8.36
N GLN A 152 -4.01 -10.22 -8.67
CA GLN A 152 -3.16 -11.36 -8.98
C GLN A 152 -2.00 -11.39 -7.98
N LYS A 153 -1.58 -12.60 -7.57
CA LYS A 153 -0.42 -12.76 -6.68
C LYS A 153 0.84 -12.27 -7.39
N HIS A 154 1.71 -11.56 -6.67
CA HIS A 154 3.05 -11.21 -7.16
C HIS A 154 3.81 -12.46 -7.57
N ARG A 155 4.53 -12.39 -8.70
CA ARG A 155 5.40 -13.48 -9.14
C ARG A 155 6.60 -13.62 -8.20
N SER A 156 7.05 -14.86 -8.02
CA SER A 156 8.34 -15.16 -7.39
C SER A 156 9.43 -15.15 -8.47
N CYS A 157 10.63 -14.67 -8.15
CA CYS A 157 11.77 -14.78 -9.06
C CYS A 157 12.34 -16.20 -8.99
N GLU A 158 12.86 -16.71 -10.11
CA GLU A 158 13.47 -18.04 -10.17
C GLU A 158 14.89 -18.01 -9.58
N PRO A 159 15.39 -19.10 -8.97
CA PRO A 159 16.79 -19.19 -8.55
C PRO A 159 17.72 -18.93 -9.74
N GLY A 160 18.71 -18.04 -9.58
CA GLY A 160 19.43 -17.42 -10.71
C GLY A 160 19.07 -15.95 -10.93
N HIS A 161 17.95 -15.49 -10.36
CA HIS A 161 17.48 -14.11 -10.46
C HIS A 161 17.39 -13.45 -9.09
N TYR A 162 17.50 -12.12 -9.07
CA TYR A 162 17.16 -11.28 -7.93
C TYR A 162 15.92 -10.43 -8.22
N ILE A 163 15.26 -9.95 -7.16
CA ILE A 163 14.16 -9.00 -7.24
C ILE A 163 14.74 -7.62 -7.57
N SER A 164 14.61 -7.17 -8.82
CA SER A 164 15.10 -5.88 -9.27
C SER A 164 14.11 -4.74 -9.01
N ARG A 165 12.82 -5.05 -8.86
CA ARG A 165 11.80 -4.15 -8.27
C ARG A 165 10.77 -4.96 -7.49
N ASN A 166 10.55 -4.60 -6.23
CA ASN A 166 9.42 -5.14 -5.45
C ASN A 166 8.08 -4.82 -6.13
N GLY A 167 7.18 -5.80 -6.16
CA GLY A 167 5.79 -5.58 -6.55
C GLY A 167 5.09 -4.57 -5.65
N THR A 168 4.06 -3.93 -6.21
CA THR A 168 3.22 -2.93 -5.52
C THR A 168 1.75 -3.32 -5.63
N ALA A 169 0.84 -2.53 -5.05
CA ALA A 169 -0.59 -2.72 -5.23
C ALA A 169 -1.07 -2.54 -6.69
N SER A 170 -0.24 -2.00 -7.61
CA SER A 170 -0.59 -1.78 -9.03
C SER A 170 0.45 -2.32 -10.02
N THR A 171 1.50 -3.00 -9.56
CA THR A 171 2.54 -3.60 -10.43
C THR A 171 3.01 -4.93 -9.87
N ASP A 172 3.34 -5.87 -10.76
CA ASP A 172 4.01 -7.12 -10.37
C ASP A 172 5.47 -6.88 -9.93
N THR A 173 6.10 -7.88 -9.34
CA THR A 173 7.52 -7.90 -8.97
C THR A 173 8.40 -8.07 -10.21
N GLU A 174 9.35 -7.17 -10.43
CA GLU A 174 10.35 -7.30 -11.51
C GLU A 174 11.55 -8.13 -11.01
N CYS A 175 12.07 -8.98 -11.89
CA CYS A 175 13.20 -9.88 -11.61
C CYS A 175 14.27 -9.68 -12.68
N SER A 176 15.53 -9.91 -12.33
CA SER A 176 16.65 -9.83 -13.27
C SER A 176 17.73 -10.87 -12.95
N GLU A 177 18.44 -11.34 -13.97
CA GLU A 177 19.45 -12.40 -13.84
C GLU A 177 20.68 -11.94 -13.03
N CYS A 178 21.31 -12.88 -12.32
CA CYS A 178 22.60 -12.66 -11.67
C CYS A 178 23.76 -12.70 -12.67
N SER A 179 24.69 -11.76 -12.53
CA SER A 179 25.91 -11.72 -13.33
C SER A 179 26.94 -12.75 -12.84
N SER A 180 27.81 -13.20 -13.76
CA SER A 180 28.86 -14.19 -13.47
C SER A 180 29.71 -13.81 -12.25
N GLY A 181 29.83 -14.73 -11.30
CA GLY A 181 30.49 -14.48 -10.01
C GLY A 181 29.54 -14.01 -8.90
N SER A 182 28.23 -14.06 -9.12
CA SER A 182 27.19 -13.78 -8.11
C SER A 182 26.04 -14.78 -8.19
N PHE A 183 25.22 -14.87 -7.13
CA PHE A 183 24.08 -15.77 -7.03
C PHE A 183 22.87 -15.16 -6.29
N SER A 184 21.70 -15.74 -6.49
CA SER A 184 20.47 -15.46 -5.74
C SER A 184 19.52 -16.67 -5.79
N ASP A 185 18.84 -16.95 -4.68
CA ASP A 185 17.84 -18.02 -4.56
C ASP A 185 16.45 -17.66 -5.10
N GLY A 186 16.28 -16.43 -5.61
CA GLY A 186 15.01 -15.88 -6.07
C GLY A 186 14.29 -14.99 -5.04
N THR A 187 14.80 -14.89 -3.81
CA THR A 187 14.20 -14.09 -2.72
C THR A 187 14.93 -12.78 -2.43
N MET A 188 16.15 -12.61 -2.96
CA MET A 188 17.05 -11.50 -2.62
C MET A 188 16.78 -10.26 -3.46
N LEU A 189 16.96 -9.07 -2.88
CA LEU A 189 16.88 -7.76 -3.58
C LEU A 189 18.12 -7.42 -4.43
N SER A 190 19.16 -8.25 -4.36
CA SER A 190 20.39 -8.15 -5.14
C SER A 190 21.13 -9.48 -5.06
N CYS A 191 21.82 -9.88 -6.13
CA CYS A 191 22.69 -11.05 -6.10
C CYS A 191 23.86 -10.84 -5.12
N GLN A 192 24.21 -11.88 -4.37
CA GLN A 192 25.40 -11.90 -3.51
C GLN A 192 26.61 -12.39 -4.32
N PRO A 193 27.81 -11.82 -4.13
CA PRO A 193 29.02 -12.33 -4.78
C PRO A 193 29.37 -13.73 -4.27
N HIS A 194 29.95 -14.58 -5.12
CA HIS A 194 30.39 -15.92 -4.71
C HIS A 194 31.52 -15.86 -3.67
N THR A 195 31.46 -16.75 -2.68
CA THR A 195 32.50 -16.93 -1.66
C THR A 195 33.83 -17.34 -2.31
N GLN A 196 34.86 -16.53 -2.10
CA GLN A 196 36.18 -16.72 -2.70
C GLN A 196 37.07 -17.57 -1.77
N CYS A 197 36.92 -18.91 -1.84
CA CYS A 197 37.56 -19.88 -0.94
C CYS A 197 39.06 -19.62 -0.69
N GLU A 198 39.79 -19.17 -1.71
CA GLU A 198 41.23 -18.85 -1.62
C GLU A 198 41.55 -17.78 -0.57
N LYS A 199 40.68 -16.77 -0.41
CA LYS A 199 40.83 -15.71 0.62
C LYS A 199 40.61 -16.26 2.02
N GLU A 200 39.68 -17.20 2.17
CA GLU A 200 39.39 -17.92 3.41
C GLU A 200 40.42 -19.03 3.71
N ASN A 201 41.47 -19.18 2.88
CA ASN A 201 42.47 -20.25 2.97
C ASN A 201 41.82 -21.66 2.91
N LEU A 202 40.75 -21.80 2.10
CA LEU A 202 40.05 -23.05 1.82
C LEU A 202 40.21 -23.44 0.35
N HIS A 203 40.07 -24.74 0.06
CA HIS A 203 39.90 -25.19 -1.33
C HIS A 203 38.45 -25.06 -1.80
N LEU A 204 38.26 -24.81 -3.09
CA LEU A 204 36.97 -24.89 -3.76
C LEU A 204 36.60 -26.37 -3.95
N ILE A 205 35.50 -26.80 -3.35
CA ILE A 205 34.95 -28.16 -3.54
C ILE A 205 34.02 -28.18 -4.76
N LYS A 206 33.21 -27.13 -4.92
CA LYS A 206 32.21 -27.02 -5.99
C LYS A 206 32.04 -25.54 -6.37
N ALA A 207 32.12 -25.25 -7.66
CA ALA A 207 31.92 -23.90 -8.18
C ALA A 207 30.50 -23.38 -7.89
N GLY A 208 30.39 -22.09 -7.59
CA GLY A 208 29.11 -21.40 -7.45
C GLY A 208 28.36 -21.34 -8.79
N THR A 209 27.05 -21.22 -8.70
CA THR A 209 26.14 -21.08 -9.84
C THR A 209 25.36 -19.77 -9.71
N ALA A 210 24.52 -19.41 -10.70
CA ALA A 210 23.65 -18.23 -10.53
C ALA A 210 22.62 -18.41 -9.38
N SER A 211 22.31 -19.65 -8.97
CA SER A 211 21.33 -19.95 -7.92
C SER A 211 21.92 -20.35 -6.56
N THR A 212 23.22 -20.67 -6.50
CA THR A 212 23.90 -21.16 -5.29
C THR A 212 25.30 -20.61 -5.14
N ASP A 213 25.76 -20.41 -3.91
CA ASP A 213 27.15 -20.06 -3.64
C ASP A 213 28.13 -21.19 -4.01
N ALA A 214 29.42 -20.86 -4.04
CA ALA A 214 30.53 -21.78 -4.10
C ALA A 214 30.69 -22.55 -2.77
N GLU A 215 30.86 -23.86 -2.83
CA GLU A 215 31.11 -24.67 -1.62
C GLU A 215 32.62 -24.78 -1.39
N CYS A 216 33.08 -24.22 -0.27
CA CYS A 216 34.48 -24.24 0.15
C CYS A 216 34.73 -25.28 1.26
N GLY A 217 35.89 -25.93 1.26
CA GLY A 217 36.28 -26.81 2.35
C GLY A 217 37.64 -27.46 2.17
N GLY A 218 38.19 -27.98 3.27
CA GLY A 218 39.59 -28.39 3.36
C GLY A 218 40.52 -27.17 3.42
N LYS A 219 41.48 -27.18 4.35
CA LYS A 219 42.43 -26.06 4.50
C LYS A 219 43.44 -26.06 3.36
N SER A 220 43.52 -24.94 2.64
CA SER A 220 44.54 -24.68 1.62
C SER A 220 45.89 -24.32 2.26
N TYR A 221 46.49 -25.31 2.93
CA TYR A 221 47.89 -25.24 3.29
C TYR A 221 48.71 -25.45 2.02
N THR A 222 49.46 -24.44 1.57
CA THR A 222 50.45 -24.65 0.52
C THR A 222 51.48 -25.66 1.02
N THR A 223 51.49 -26.86 0.42
CA THR A 223 52.44 -27.93 0.75
C THR A 223 53.88 -27.41 0.69
N THR A 224 54.15 -26.47 -0.21
CA THR A 224 55.36 -25.67 -0.33
C THR A 224 55.81 -25.03 0.99
N GLY A 225 54.91 -24.37 1.73
CA GLY A 225 55.26 -23.69 2.99
C GLY A 225 55.69 -24.67 4.10
N ILE A 226 54.98 -25.80 4.23
CA ILE A 226 55.30 -26.86 5.19
C ILE A 226 56.61 -27.56 4.78
N VAL A 227 56.77 -27.91 3.50
CA VAL A 227 57.99 -28.55 2.97
C VAL A 227 59.20 -27.64 3.11
N ILE A 228 59.08 -26.35 2.83
CA ILE A 228 60.16 -25.37 3.04
C ILE A 228 60.51 -25.26 4.53
N GLY A 229 59.53 -25.15 5.42
CA GLY A 229 59.77 -25.11 6.87
C GLY A 229 60.47 -26.36 7.41
N VAL A 230 60.03 -27.55 6.98
CA VAL A 230 60.67 -28.83 7.32
C VAL A 230 62.08 -28.93 6.73
N LEU A 231 62.28 -28.51 5.49
CA LEU A 231 63.59 -28.53 4.83
C LEU A 231 64.60 -27.60 5.55
N PHE A 232 64.19 -26.39 5.92
CA PHE A 232 65.02 -25.49 6.72
C PHE A 232 65.34 -26.06 8.11
N LEU A 233 64.37 -26.70 8.78
CA LEU A 233 64.59 -27.40 10.05
C LEU A 233 65.62 -28.54 9.92
N VAL A 234 65.50 -29.38 8.88
CA VAL A 234 66.45 -30.47 8.62
C VAL A 234 67.85 -29.93 8.32
N ILE A 235 67.98 -28.90 7.48
CA ILE A 235 69.26 -28.25 7.18
C ILE A 235 69.87 -27.66 8.46
N PHE A 236 69.08 -26.95 9.28
CA PHE A 236 69.53 -26.38 10.54
C PHE A 236 70.04 -27.45 11.52
N LEU A 237 69.32 -28.57 11.67
CA LEU A 237 69.74 -29.70 12.51
C LEU A 237 71.03 -30.36 11.99
N LEU A 238 71.19 -30.51 10.68
CA LEU A 238 72.44 -31.03 10.08
C LEU A 238 73.63 -30.10 10.31
N VAL A 239 73.45 -28.78 10.18
CA VAL A 239 74.48 -27.77 10.49
C VAL A 239 74.82 -27.78 11.98
N ALA A 240 73.82 -27.83 12.86
CA ALA A 240 74.03 -27.92 14.30
C ALA A 240 74.80 -29.20 14.69
N ALA A 241 74.43 -30.35 14.12
CA ALA A 241 75.14 -31.61 14.33
C ALA A 241 76.60 -31.55 13.82
N ALA A 242 76.84 -30.96 12.65
CA ALA A 242 78.18 -30.76 12.12
C ALA A 242 79.03 -29.85 13.04
N ILE A 243 78.45 -28.75 13.55
CA ILE A 243 79.10 -27.87 14.53
C ILE A 243 79.43 -28.65 15.82
N VAL A 244 78.50 -29.46 16.36
CA VAL A 244 78.76 -30.30 17.54
C VAL A 244 79.88 -31.30 17.27
N VAL A 245 79.93 -31.96 16.11
CA VAL A 245 81.03 -32.87 15.73
C VAL A 245 82.37 -32.14 15.60
N VAL A 246 82.40 -30.93 15.04
CA VAL A 246 83.61 -30.09 14.98
C VAL A 246 84.06 -29.66 16.38
N LEU A 247 83.13 -29.28 17.25
CA LEU A 247 83.42 -28.95 18.66
C LEU A 247 83.88 -30.17 19.46
N TRP A 248 83.36 -31.36 19.18
CA TRP A 248 83.83 -32.63 19.79
C TRP A 248 85.24 -33.00 19.31
N LYS A 249 85.53 -32.87 18.00
CA LYS A 249 86.89 -33.12 17.48
C LYS A 249 87.90 -32.11 18.01
N THR A 250 87.56 -30.82 18.04
CA THR A 250 88.45 -29.78 18.59
C THR A 250 88.65 -29.90 20.10
N LYS A 251 87.64 -30.33 20.87
CA LYS A 251 87.83 -30.72 22.29
C LYS A 251 88.71 -31.96 22.45
N LYS A 252 88.55 -33.02 21.65
CA LYS A 252 89.47 -34.18 21.66
C LYS A 252 90.91 -33.84 21.28
N ILE A 253 91.12 -32.75 20.54
CA ILE A 253 92.45 -32.24 20.14
C ILE A 253 93.00 -31.21 21.16
N LYS A 254 92.22 -30.79 22.17
CA LYS A 254 92.65 -29.87 23.24
C LYS A 254 92.45 -30.46 24.64
N ILE A 255 93.30 -31.42 24.98
CA ILE A 255 93.66 -31.72 26.38
C ILE A 255 95.16 -31.43 26.53
N PRO A 256 95.56 -30.31 27.17
CA PRO A 256 96.96 -30.00 27.46
C PRO A 256 97.54 -30.87 28.60
N SER A 257 98.87 -30.97 28.63
CA SER A 257 99.72 -31.68 29.60
C SER A 257 100.04 -30.82 30.85
N GLU A 258 100.73 -31.28 31.90
CA GLU A 258 101.43 -32.57 32.17
C GLU A 258 100.76 -33.31 33.37
N LEU A 259 101.34 -34.06 34.34
CA LEU A 259 102.68 -34.47 34.84
C LEU A 259 102.45 -35.80 35.66
N GLU A 260 103.33 -36.57 36.32
CA GLU A 260 104.73 -36.52 36.74
C GLU A 260 105.28 -37.96 37.05
N LYS A 261 106.62 -38.14 37.07
CA LYS A 261 107.44 -39.18 37.77
C LYS A 261 107.15 -40.70 37.62
N ASN A 262 108.10 -41.37 36.96
CA ASN A 262 108.91 -42.52 37.41
C ASN A 262 108.27 -43.71 38.17
N CYS A 263 108.53 -44.93 37.67
CA CYS A 263 109.45 -45.87 38.34
C CYS A 263 110.06 -46.90 37.35
N SER A 264 111.02 -47.69 37.82
CA SER A 264 111.74 -48.75 37.08
C SER A 264 111.00 -50.08 37.03
#